data_AF-A0A6N8JH09-F1
#
_entry.id   AF-A0A6N8JH09-F1
#
_cell.length_a   1.000
_cell.length_b   1.000
_cell.length_c   1.000
_cell.angle_alpha   90.00
_cell.angle_beta   90.00
_cell.angle_gamma   90.00
#
_symmetry.space_group_name_H-M   'P 1'
#
loop_
_entity.id
_entity.type
_entity.pdbx_description
1 polymer ?
#
loop_
_entity_poly.entity_id
_entity_poly.type
_entity_poly.pdbx_seq_one_letter_code
_entity_poly.pdbx_strand_id
1 'polypeptide(L)'
;MSEFRPSRFEILPTVIKNLLIINGLVFLAQYTLGASLDHKIEDLFALHYWGSDLFKPHQLITHLFMHGSPEHLFMNMFTLWMFGSTLENLWGPKRFLIFYVVCGLGAALCHLGVLTYENISLNRDVQAFLSSPSATNFVLLQHKYDLTFGQYELSYPTTPEQMEAAKVFLQQYVSEYRDTATLGASGAVFGILFAFGYLFPNNLLYLYFLFPIKAKYFIGFLIILELISGIQNSAGDNVAHFAHLGGVLFSYLLLKTWNRKNRQHFY
;
A
#
# COMPACT_ATOMS: atom_id res chain seq x y z
N MET A 1 30.05 30.26 -7.34
CA MET A 1 29.16 29.58 -6.37
C MET A 1 27.75 30.04 -6.69
N SER A 2 26.92 29.21 -7.31
CA SER A 2 25.50 29.55 -7.52
C SER A 2 24.77 29.25 -6.22
N GLU A 3 24.42 30.28 -5.44
CA GLU A 3 23.50 30.14 -4.32
C GLU A 3 22.22 29.44 -4.81
N PHE A 4 21.92 28.27 -4.26
CA PHE A 4 20.58 27.71 -4.38
C PHE A 4 19.65 28.62 -3.58
N ARG A 5 18.97 29.53 -4.29
CA ARG A 5 17.91 30.36 -3.72
C ARG A 5 16.59 29.59 -3.88
N PRO A 6 15.91 29.19 -2.79
CA PRO A 6 14.56 28.65 -2.90
C PRO A 6 13.69 29.71 -3.59
N SER A 7 13.22 29.42 -4.80
CA SER A 7 12.62 30.45 -5.65
C SER A 7 11.27 30.98 -5.13
N ARG A 8 10.59 30.23 -4.25
CA ARG A 8 9.44 30.61 -3.41
C ARG A 8 9.07 29.43 -2.51
N PHE A 9 8.57 29.71 -1.30
CA PHE A 9 7.87 28.71 -0.50
C PHE A 9 6.39 28.73 -0.93
N GLU A 10 5.92 27.65 -1.55
CA GLU A 10 4.53 27.52 -1.97
C GLU A 10 3.76 26.63 -0.99
N ILE A 11 2.57 27.08 -0.56
CA ILE A 11 1.65 26.27 0.26
C ILE A 11 1.16 25.06 -0.52
N LEU A 12 1.04 25.21 -1.85
CA LEU A 12 0.61 24.16 -2.75
C LEU A 12 1.57 24.07 -3.94
N PRO A 13 2.75 23.44 -3.75
CA PRO A 13 3.76 23.26 -4.79
C PRO A 13 3.20 22.52 -6.02
N THR A 14 3.90 22.64 -7.14
CA THR A 14 3.38 22.22 -8.46
C THR A 14 3.06 20.72 -8.53
N VAL A 15 3.97 19.85 -8.09
CA VAL A 15 3.76 18.40 -8.17
C VAL A 15 2.72 17.95 -7.15
N ILE A 16 2.78 18.46 -5.91
CA ILE A 16 1.72 18.22 -4.91
C ILE A 16 0.35 18.57 -5.48
N LYS A 17 0.17 19.79 -6.01
CA LYS A 17 -1.09 20.23 -6.61
C LYS A 17 -1.60 19.26 -7.67
N ASN A 18 -0.71 18.87 -8.59
CA ASN A 18 -1.08 17.99 -9.69
C ASN A 18 -1.46 16.59 -9.18
N LEU A 19 -0.72 16.04 -8.22
CA LEU A 19 -1.06 14.76 -7.61
C LEU A 19 -2.41 14.81 -6.89
N LEU A 20 -2.70 15.87 -6.12
CA LEU A 20 -4.01 16.05 -5.48
C LEU A 20 -5.15 16.09 -6.50
N ILE A 21 -4.99 16.86 -7.58
CA ILE A 21 -6.00 16.99 -8.64
C ILE A 21 -6.21 15.65 -9.34
N ILE A 22 -5.14 14.97 -9.77
CA ILE A 22 -5.24 13.70 -10.50
C ILE A 22 -5.92 12.64 -9.64
N ASN A 23 -5.52 12.50 -8.36
CA ASN A 23 -6.14 11.54 -7.44
C ASN A 23 -7.62 11.86 -7.18
N GLY A 24 -7.97 13.14 -7.01
CA GLY A 24 -9.36 13.55 -6.87
C GLY A 24 -10.21 13.25 -8.12
N LEU A 25 -9.66 13.47 -9.32
CA LEU A 25 -10.35 13.17 -10.58
C LEU A 25 -10.51 11.65 -10.81
N VAL A 26 -9.47 10.86 -10.51
CA VAL A 26 -9.53 9.39 -10.61
C VAL A 26 -10.55 8.85 -9.61
N PHE A 27 -10.55 9.33 -8.37
CA PHE A 27 -11.55 8.92 -7.38
C PHE A 27 -12.97 9.32 -7.77
N LEU A 28 -13.15 10.52 -8.34
CA LEU A 28 -14.45 10.93 -8.89
C LEU A 28 -14.90 10.01 -10.03
N ALA A 29 -13.98 9.60 -10.92
CA ALA A 29 -14.26 8.64 -11.97
C ALA A 29 -14.62 7.26 -11.41
N GLN A 30 -13.90 6.75 -10.40
CA GLN A 30 -14.23 5.51 -9.69
C GLN A 30 -15.65 5.58 -9.10
N TYR A 31 -15.99 6.68 -8.43
CA TYR A 31 -17.29 6.82 -7.77
C TYR A 31 -18.46 6.97 -8.76
N THR A 32 -18.25 7.68 -9.86
CA THR A 32 -19.30 7.94 -10.86
C THR A 32 -19.50 6.81 -11.87
N LEU A 33 -18.42 6.12 -12.24
CA LEU A 33 -18.46 5.05 -13.24
C LEU A 33 -18.46 3.66 -12.61
N GLY A 34 -17.91 3.48 -11.41
CA GLY A 34 -17.71 2.18 -10.77
C GLY A 34 -19.01 1.44 -10.51
N ALA A 35 -20.05 2.14 -10.06
CA ALA A 35 -21.38 1.56 -9.85
C ALA A 35 -22.02 1.00 -11.13
N SER A 36 -21.63 1.51 -12.30
CA SER A 36 -22.15 1.06 -13.61
C SER A 36 -21.28 -0.01 -14.28
N LEU A 37 -20.07 -0.23 -13.80
CA LEU A 37 -19.05 -1.04 -14.46
C LEU A 37 -18.67 -2.33 -13.73
N ASP A 38 -19.34 -2.66 -12.62
CA ASP A 38 -19.18 -3.95 -11.90
C ASP A 38 -17.70 -4.29 -11.64
N HIS A 39 -17.01 -3.43 -10.88
CA HIS A 39 -15.59 -3.59 -10.50
C HIS A 39 -14.52 -3.55 -11.62
N LYS A 40 -14.93 -3.38 -12.88
CA LYS A 40 -13.96 -3.32 -14.01
C LYS A 40 -12.93 -2.21 -13.90
N ILE A 41 -13.20 -1.14 -13.16
CA ILE A 41 -12.23 -0.04 -13.00
C ILE A 41 -11.07 -0.52 -12.11
N GLU A 42 -11.37 -1.21 -11.02
CA GLU A 42 -10.40 -1.84 -10.15
C GLU A 42 -9.61 -2.90 -10.93
N ASP A 43 -10.28 -3.82 -11.62
CA ASP A 43 -9.62 -4.88 -12.42
C ASP A 43 -8.64 -4.32 -13.46
N LEU A 44 -8.96 -3.16 -14.04
CA LEU A 44 -8.10 -2.51 -15.01
C LEU A 44 -6.94 -1.79 -14.33
N PHE A 45 -7.19 -0.99 -13.30
CA PHE A 45 -6.21 0.01 -12.84
C PHE A 45 -5.55 -0.27 -11.50
N ALA A 46 -6.14 -1.09 -10.63
CA ALA A 46 -5.55 -1.51 -9.37
C ALA A 46 -4.46 -2.58 -9.62
N LEU A 47 -3.55 -2.72 -8.67
CA LEU A 47 -2.44 -3.67 -8.77
C LEU A 47 -2.91 -5.06 -8.36
N HIS A 48 -2.89 -5.99 -9.31
CA HIS A 48 -3.11 -7.41 -9.05
C HIS A 48 -1.78 -8.15 -8.92
N TYR A 49 -1.81 -9.31 -8.26
CA TYR A 49 -0.69 -10.23 -8.23
C TYR A 49 -0.27 -10.62 -9.66
N TRP A 50 1.02 -10.67 -9.97
CA TRP A 50 1.51 -10.89 -11.34
C TRP A 50 1.08 -12.21 -11.99
N GLY A 51 0.69 -13.21 -11.19
CA GLY A 51 0.14 -14.48 -11.66
C GLY A 51 -1.38 -14.51 -11.84
N SER A 52 -2.08 -13.40 -11.56
CA SER A 52 -3.51 -13.21 -11.83
C SER A 52 -3.75 -12.94 -13.32
N ASP A 53 -4.88 -13.42 -13.84
CA ASP A 53 -5.33 -13.11 -15.20
C ASP A 53 -5.72 -11.63 -15.36
N LEU A 54 -6.03 -10.96 -14.25
CA LEU A 54 -6.34 -9.54 -14.19
C LEU A 54 -5.09 -8.66 -14.23
N PHE A 55 -3.89 -9.21 -13.99
CA PHE A 55 -2.67 -8.40 -13.99
C PHE A 55 -2.41 -7.74 -15.35
N LYS A 56 -2.08 -6.44 -15.31
CA LYS A 56 -1.68 -5.64 -16.47
C LYS A 56 -0.46 -4.79 -16.09
N PRO A 57 0.59 -4.70 -16.94
CA PRO A 57 1.82 -3.98 -16.59
C PRO A 57 1.64 -2.51 -16.17
N HIS A 58 0.63 -1.81 -16.71
CA HIS A 58 0.37 -0.41 -16.35
C HIS A 58 -0.11 -0.23 -14.91
N GLN A 59 -0.63 -1.29 -14.28
CA GLN A 59 -1.09 -1.29 -12.89
C GLN A 59 0.01 -0.91 -11.91
N LEU A 60 1.29 -1.19 -12.24
CA LEU A 60 2.44 -0.74 -11.45
C LEU A 60 2.48 0.78 -11.24
N ILE A 61 1.85 1.56 -12.12
CA ILE A 61 1.73 3.02 -11.99
C ILE A 61 0.30 3.43 -11.65
N THR A 62 -0.70 2.85 -12.30
CA THR A 62 -2.09 3.34 -12.17
C THR A 62 -2.67 3.10 -10.78
N HIS A 63 -2.23 2.06 -10.05
CA HIS A 63 -2.71 1.78 -8.69
C HIS A 63 -2.40 2.92 -7.70
N LEU A 64 -1.35 3.72 -7.95
CA LEU A 64 -0.98 4.86 -7.11
C LEU A 64 -2.04 5.96 -7.10
N PHE A 65 -2.96 5.96 -8.07
CA PHE A 65 -4.00 6.97 -8.21
C PHE A 65 -5.39 6.50 -7.78
N MET A 66 -5.53 5.20 -7.49
CA MET A 66 -6.79 4.55 -7.14
C MET A 66 -7.02 4.59 -5.63
N HIS A 67 -8.24 4.85 -5.18
CA HIS A 67 -8.59 4.89 -3.75
C HIS A 67 -9.93 4.17 -3.49
N GLY A 68 -9.97 3.35 -2.43
CA GLY A 68 -11.13 2.49 -2.13
C GLY A 68 -12.21 3.17 -1.28
N SER A 69 -11.91 4.29 -0.63
CA SER A 69 -12.87 5.02 0.19
C SER A 69 -12.51 6.51 0.29
N PRO A 70 -13.49 7.38 0.62
CA PRO A 70 -13.24 8.81 0.82
C PRO A 70 -12.22 9.08 1.93
N GLU A 71 -12.29 8.33 3.03
CA GLU A 71 -11.35 8.42 4.16
C GLU A 71 -9.93 8.05 3.71
N HIS A 72 -9.79 6.98 2.91
CA HIS A 72 -8.50 6.54 2.39
C HIS A 72 -7.88 7.59 1.45
N LEU A 73 -8.68 8.20 0.57
CA LEU A 73 -8.22 9.32 -0.27
C LEU A 73 -7.81 10.51 0.60
N PHE A 74 -8.66 10.91 1.54
CA PHE A 74 -8.43 12.08 2.38
C PHE A 74 -7.11 11.96 3.15
N MET A 75 -6.86 10.84 3.84
CA MET A 75 -5.65 10.66 4.64
C MET A 75 -4.38 10.63 3.79
N ASN A 76 -4.43 10.00 2.60
CA ASN A 76 -3.32 10.02 1.65
C ASN A 76 -3.02 11.43 1.16
N MET A 77 -4.05 12.14 0.69
CA MET A 77 -3.90 13.48 0.12
C MET A 77 -3.51 14.52 1.17
N PHE A 78 -4.06 14.41 2.38
CA PHE A 78 -3.71 15.26 3.51
C PHE A 78 -2.24 15.09 3.90
N THR A 79 -1.78 13.84 4.01
CA THR A 79 -0.38 13.53 4.35
C THR A 79 0.57 13.93 3.23
N LEU A 80 0.21 13.65 1.97
CA LEU A 80 0.95 14.07 0.79
C LEU A 80 1.11 15.59 0.76
N TRP A 81 0.04 16.34 0.99
CA TRP A 81 0.10 17.80 1.04
C TRP A 81 0.95 18.29 2.22
N MET A 82 0.66 17.83 3.44
CA MET A 82 1.31 18.34 4.66
C MET A 82 2.82 18.12 4.66
N PHE A 83 3.27 16.89 4.39
CA PHE A 83 4.67 16.52 4.47
C PHE A 83 5.38 16.65 3.12
N GLY A 84 4.69 16.28 2.04
CA GLY A 84 5.25 16.34 0.69
C GLY A 84 5.50 17.77 0.21
N SER A 85 4.68 18.76 0.59
CA SER A 85 4.93 20.16 0.22
C SER A 85 6.26 20.68 0.79
N THR A 86 6.61 20.28 2.01
CA THR A 86 7.91 20.65 2.61
C THR A 86 9.06 20.04 1.80
N LEU A 87 8.94 18.78 1.40
CA LEU A 87 9.95 18.08 0.60
C LEU A 87 10.05 18.62 -0.82
N GLU A 88 8.94 18.96 -1.48
CA GLU A 88 8.96 19.57 -2.82
C GLU A 88 9.58 20.97 -2.79
N ASN A 89 9.24 21.80 -1.79
CA ASN A 89 9.86 23.12 -1.63
C ASN A 89 11.37 23.02 -1.37
N LEU A 90 11.83 21.96 -0.68
CA LEU A 90 13.26 21.71 -0.44
C LEU A 90 13.98 21.21 -1.70
N TRP A 91 13.44 20.21 -2.37
CA TRP A 91 14.16 19.51 -3.46
C TRP A 91 13.85 20.04 -4.86
N GLY A 92 12.78 20.82 -5.00
CA GLY A 92 12.18 21.19 -6.28
C GLY A 92 11.32 20.07 -6.89
N PRO A 93 10.46 20.44 -7.86
CA PRO A 93 9.40 19.58 -8.41
C PRO A 93 9.95 18.29 -9.04
N LYS A 94 11.02 18.38 -9.85
CA LYS A 94 11.59 17.23 -10.56
C LYS A 94 12.09 16.15 -9.60
N ARG A 95 12.83 16.54 -8.56
CA ARG A 95 13.39 15.59 -7.58
C ARG A 95 12.28 14.99 -6.73
N PHE A 96 11.32 15.80 -6.30
CA PHE A 96 10.16 15.31 -5.55
C PHE A 96 9.34 14.28 -6.35
N LEU A 97 9.07 14.55 -7.63
CA LEU A 97 8.32 13.61 -8.47
C LEU A 97 9.07 12.27 -8.63
N ILE A 98 10.39 12.32 -8.88
CA ILE A 98 11.22 11.10 -8.95
C ILE A 98 11.14 10.34 -7.62
N PHE A 99 11.26 11.05 -6.50
CA PHE A 99 11.16 10.46 -5.16
C PHE A 99 9.81 9.77 -4.95
N TYR A 100 8.71 10.44 -5.24
CA TYR A 100 7.36 9.92 -5.10
C TYR A 100 7.15 8.64 -5.92
N VAL A 101 7.53 8.66 -7.21
CA VAL A 101 7.38 7.50 -8.11
C VAL A 101 8.27 6.33 -7.68
N VAL A 102 9.52 6.58 -7.28
CA VAL A 102 10.42 5.52 -6.82
C VAL A 102 9.91 4.87 -5.55
N CYS A 103 9.38 5.64 -4.59
CA CYS A 103 8.79 5.08 -3.38
C CYS A 103 7.53 4.26 -3.70
N GLY A 104 6.66 4.74 -4.59
CA GLY A 104 5.47 4.00 -5.03
C GLY A 104 5.81 2.70 -5.75
N LEU A 105 6.74 2.73 -6.71
CA LEU A 105 7.19 1.53 -7.41
C LEU A 105 7.93 0.55 -6.49
N GLY A 106 8.74 1.05 -5.56
CA GLY A 106 9.41 0.25 -4.55
C GLY A 106 8.43 -0.45 -3.62
N ALA A 107 7.40 0.26 -3.16
CA ALA A 107 6.28 -0.29 -2.40
C ALA A 107 5.56 -1.40 -3.17
N ALA A 108 5.19 -1.15 -4.43
CA ALA A 108 4.54 -2.14 -5.29
C ALA A 108 5.41 -3.40 -5.47
N LEU A 109 6.71 -3.24 -5.68
CA LEU A 109 7.64 -4.36 -5.83
C LEU A 109 7.73 -5.21 -4.55
N CYS A 110 7.85 -4.57 -3.38
CA CYS A 110 7.84 -5.29 -2.11
C CYS A 110 6.52 -6.03 -1.90
N HIS A 111 5.39 -5.37 -2.16
CA HIS A 111 4.06 -5.95 -2.02
C HIS A 111 3.83 -7.14 -2.95
N LEU A 112 4.22 -7.03 -4.23
CA LEU A 112 4.17 -8.14 -5.18
C LEU A 112 5.03 -9.33 -4.72
N GLY A 113 6.16 -9.08 -4.09
CA GLY A 113 6.98 -10.11 -3.47
C GLY A 113 6.25 -10.85 -2.35
N VAL A 114 5.53 -10.13 -1.49
CA VAL A 114 4.70 -10.71 -0.42
C VAL A 114 3.54 -11.51 -1.00
N LEU A 115 2.79 -10.93 -1.94
CA LEU A 115 1.70 -11.64 -2.63
C LEU A 115 2.18 -12.92 -3.32
N THR A 116 3.39 -12.92 -3.88
CA THR A 116 4.01 -14.12 -4.47
C THR A 116 4.21 -15.20 -3.42
N TYR A 117 4.80 -14.84 -2.27
CA TYR A 117 5.02 -15.77 -1.18
C TYR A 117 3.70 -16.34 -0.64
N GLU A 118 2.72 -15.47 -0.42
CA GLU A 118 1.40 -15.85 0.11
C GLU A 118 0.64 -16.76 -0.86
N ASN A 119 0.60 -16.43 -2.15
CA ASN A 119 -0.03 -17.27 -3.18
C ASN A 119 0.64 -18.65 -3.27
N ILE A 120 1.97 -18.74 -3.24
CA ILE A 120 2.69 -20.03 -3.25
C ILE A 120 2.36 -20.86 -2.00
N SER A 121 2.32 -20.21 -0.82
CA SER A 121 1.99 -20.84 0.45
C SER A 121 0.56 -21.38 0.44
N LEU A 122 -0.41 -20.54 0.06
CA LEU A 122 -1.83 -20.89 -0.01
C LEU A 122 -2.08 -22.04 -1.00
N ASN A 123 -1.54 -21.97 -2.22
CA ASN A 123 -1.70 -23.03 -3.20
C ASN A 123 -1.17 -24.37 -2.69
N ARG A 124 0.00 -24.36 -2.05
CA ARG A 124 0.61 -25.59 -1.49
C ARG A 124 -0.27 -26.22 -0.43
N ASP A 125 -0.77 -25.41 0.50
CA ASP A 125 -1.55 -25.88 1.63
C ASP A 125 -2.94 -26.37 1.20
N VAL A 126 -3.58 -25.67 0.25
CA VAL A 126 -4.84 -26.11 -0.34
C VAL A 126 -4.67 -27.41 -1.12
N GLN A 127 -3.60 -27.55 -1.92
CA GLN A 127 -3.33 -28.81 -2.63
C GLN A 127 -3.05 -29.97 -1.67
N ALA A 128 -2.36 -29.72 -0.55
CA ALA A 128 -2.17 -30.72 0.50
C ALA A 128 -3.53 -31.18 1.06
N PHE A 129 -4.45 -30.25 1.35
CA PHE A 129 -5.81 -30.58 1.76
C PHE A 129 -6.57 -31.37 0.69
N LEU A 130 -6.52 -30.96 -0.57
CA LEU A 130 -7.22 -31.66 -1.67
C LEU A 130 -6.72 -33.11 -1.86
N SER A 131 -5.44 -33.36 -1.61
CA SER A 131 -4.86 -34.70 -1.70
C SER A 131 -5.25 -35.64 -0.54
N SER A 132 -5.53 -35.08 0.64
CA SER A 132 -5.92 -35.83 1.85
C SER A 132 -6.96 -35.03 2.66
N PRO A 133 -8.21 -34.97 2.16
CA PRO A 133 -9.24 -34.12 2.74
C PRO A 133 -9.71 -34.68 4.08
N SER A 134 -9.63 -33.86 5.13
CA SER A 134 -10.15 -34.18 6.45
C SER A 134 -10.57 -32.92 7.18
N ALA A 135 -11.52 -33.05 8.11
CA ALA A 135 -12.02 -31.91 8.87
C ALA A 135 -10.90 -31.26 9.71
N THR A 136 -9.99 -32.06 10.25
CA THR A 136 -8.79 -31.57 10.95
C THR A 136 -7.88 -30.76 10.03
N ASN A 137 -7.62 -31.22 8.80
CA ASN A 137 -6.79 -30.48 7.86
C ASN A 137 -7.47 -29.16 7.43
N PHE A 138 -8.80 -29.14 7.31
CA PHE A 138 -9.55 -27.93 7.03
C PHE A 138 -9.38 -26.88 8.14
N VAL A 139 -9.43 -27.29 9.41
CA VAL A 139 -9.20 -26.40 10.56
C VAL A 139 -7.82 -25.77 10.55
N LEU A 140 -6.79 -26.55 10.18
CA LEU A 140 -5.43 -26.01 10.06
C LEU A 140 -5.37 -24.89 9.03
N LEU A 141 -6.11 -25.01 7.92
CA LEU A 141 -6.24 -23.93 6.94
C LEU A 141 -7.01 -22.74 7.52
N GLN A 142 -8.13 -22.97 8.19
CA GLN A 142 -8.95 -21.90 8.78
C GLN A 142 -8.22 -21.10 9.87
N HIS A 143 -7.28 -21.73 10.58
CA HIS A 143 -6.43 -21.01 11.54
C HIS A 143 -5.30 -20.22 10.89
N LYS A 144 -4.87 -20.61 9.68
CA LYS A 144 -3.75 -19.98 8.99
C LYS A 144 -4.19 -18.89 8.02
N TYR A 145 -5.35 -19.07 7.40
CA TYR A 145 -5.91 -18.18 6.39
C TYR A 145 -7.28 -17.69 6.86
N ASP A 146 -7.56 -16.42 6.58
CA ASP A 146 -8.89 -15.88 6.74
C ASP A 146 -9.80 -16.43 5.64
N LEU A 147 -10.36 -17.62 5.88
CA LEU A 147 -11.26 -18.33 4.96
C LEU A 147 -12.67 -17.74 5.00
N THR A 148 -12.80 -16.42 5.12
CA THR A 148 -14.07 -15.72 5.00
C THR A 148 -14.23 -15.21 3.57
N PHE A 149 -15.41 -15.44 2.98
CA PHE A 149 -15.77 -14.84 1.70
C PHE A 149 -17.19 -14.27 1.77
N GLY A 150 -17.30 -12.94 1.74
CA GLY A 150 -18.57 -12.25 1.92
C GLY A 150 -19.21 -12.57 3.28
N GLN A 151 -20.43 -13.13 3.27
CA GLN A 151 -21.16 -13.56 4.47
C GLN A 151 -21.06 -15.07 4.73
N TYR A 152 -20.27 -15.80 3.93
CA TYR A 152 -20.19 -17.26 4.01
C TYR A 152 -18.99 -17.69 4.85
N GLU A 153 -19.26 -18.08 6.09
CA GLU A 153 -18.36 -18.95 6.85
C GLU A 153 -18.73 -20.40 6.54
N LEU A 154 -17.78 -21.17 6.00
CA LEU A 154 -17.99 -22.60 5.85
C LEU A 154 -18.06 -23.28 7.21
N SER A 155 -19.17 -23.95 7.46
CA SER A 155 -19.32 -24.83 8.61
C SER A 155 -18.31 -25.97 8.54
N TYR A 156 -17.82 -26.39 9.71
CA TYR A 156 -16.87 -27.48 9.87
C TYR A 156 -17.27 -28.72 9.05
N PRO A 157 -16.43 -29.21 8.11
CA PRO A 157 -16.86 -30.24 7.17
C PRO A 157 -16.81 -31.64 7.81
N THR A 158 -17.94 -32.02 8.43
CA THR A 158 -18.10 -33.32 9.12
C THR A 158 -18.79 -34.39 8.27
N THR A 159 -19.53 -34.01 7.23
CA THR A 159 -20.19 -34.93 6.30
C THR A 159 -19.48 -34.97 4.94
N PRO A 160 -19.67 -36.02 4.13
CA PRO A 160 -19.13 -36.07 2.76
C PRO A 160 -19.57 -34.88 1.89
N GLU A 161 -20.82 -34.45 2.03
CA GLU A 161 -21.37 -33.29 1.30
C GLU A 161 -20.68 -31.99 1.71
N GLN A 162 -20.48 -31.77 3.01
CA GLN A 162 -19.75 -30.60 3.51
C GLN A 162 -18.27 -30.64 3.10
N MET A 163 -17.67 -31.83 3.04
CA MET A 163 -16.29 -31.99 2.58
C MET A 163 -16.13 -31.60 1.12
N GLU A 164 -17.08 -31.97 0.27
CA GLU A 164 -17.04 -31.58 -1.14
C GLU A 164 -17.25 -30.07 -1.30
N ALA A 165 -18.18 -29.48 -0.55
CA ALA A 165 -18.34 -28.02 -0.52
C ALA A 165 -17.06 -27.30 -0.08
N ALA A 166 -16.36 -27.82 0.93
CA ALA A 166 -15.09 -27.26 1.39
C ALA A 166 -13.99 -27.29 0.32
N LYS A 167 -13.90 -28.36 -0.48
CA LYS A 167 -12.94 -28.43 -1.59
C LYS A 167 -13.23 -27.38 -2.66
N VAL A 168 -14.49 -27.27 -3.09
CA VAL A 168 -14.92 -26.30 -4.10
C VAL A 168 -14.64 -24.88 -3.61
N PHE A 169 -14.99 -24.58 -2.36
CA PHE A 169 -14.69 -23.29 -1.76
C PHE A 169 -13.21 -22.98 -1.72
N LEU A 170 -12.35 -23.91 -1.27
CA LEU A 170 -10.91 -23.63 -1.20
C LEU A 170 -10.30 -23.40 -2.59
N GLN A 171 -10.81 -24.07 -3.62
CA GLN A 171 -10.40 -23.81 -5.00
C GLN A 171 -10.82 -22.42 -5.46
N GLN A 172 -12.04 -21.99 -5.12
CA GLN A 172 -12.53 -20.65 -5.42
C GLN A 172 -11.74 -19.57 -4.65
N TYR A 173 -11.52 -19.78 -3.35
CA TYR A 173 -10.74 -18.90 -2.49
C TYR A 173 -9.33 -18.67 -3.03
N VAL A 174 -8.66 -19.71 -3.53
CA VAL A 174 -7.34 -19.58 -4.18
C VAL A 174 -7.39 -18.66 -5.41
N SER A 175 -8.47 -18.75 -6.21
CA SER A 175 -8.66 -17.89 -7.38
C SER A 175 -8.91 -16.44 -6.96
N GLU A 176 -9.81 -16.22 -6.01
CA GLU A 176 -10.18 -14.88 -5.55
C GLU A 176 -9.03 -14.19 -4.82
N TYR A 177 -8.31 -14.91 -3.97
CA TYR A 177 -7.13 -14.39 -3.29
C TYR A 177 -6.08 -13.90 -4.29
N ARG A 178 -5.86 -14.64 -5.37
CA ARG A 178 -4.96 -14.27 -6.47
C ARG A 178 -5.40 -12.98 -7.16
N ASP A 179 -6.71 -12.80 -7.31
CA ASP A 179 -7.31 -11.68 -8.03
C ASP A 179 -7.55 -10.45 -7.14
N THR A 180 -7.22 -10.53 -5.84
CA THR A 180 -7.31 -9.40 -4.91
C THR A 180 -6.58 -8.16 -5.45
N ALA A 181 -7.31 -7.06 -5.55
CA ALA A 181 -6.79 -5.77 -5.99
C ALA A 181 -6.08 -5.02 -4.85
N THR A 182 -4.92 -4.44 -5.13
CA THR A 182 -4.23 -3.50 -4.25
C THR A 182 -4.22 -2.11 -4.87
N LEU A 183 -4.62 -1.08 -4.10
CA LEU A 183 -4.73 0.29 -4.60
C LEU A 183 -4.37 1.32 -3.52
N GLY A 184 -3.89 2.47 -3.96
CA GLY A 184 -3.56 3.60 -3.08
C GLY A 184 -2.19 4.20 -3.33
N ALA A 185 -2.08 5.50 -3.08
CA ALA A 185 -0.81 6.23 -3.08
C ALA A 185 0.07 5.93 -1.85
N SER A 186 -0.43 5.12 -0.90
CA SER A 186 0.07 5.05 0.47
C SER A 186 1.51 4.57 0.58
N GLY A 187 1.97 3.67 -0.28
CA GLY A 187 3.38 3.29 -0.36
C GLY A 187 4.30 4.49 -0.60
N ALA A 188 3.95 5.37 -1.55
CA ALA A 188 4.70 6.60 -1.79
C ALA A 188 4.59 7.59 -0.62
N VAL A 189 3.40 7.69 -0.01
CA VAL A 189 3.14 8.57 1.15
C VAL A 189 3.93 8.13 2.38
N PHE A 190 4.07 6.85 2.66
CA PHE A 190 4.94 6.34 3.73
C PHE A 190 6.41 6.61 3.45
N GLY A 191 6.83 6.57 2.18
CA GLY A 191 8.15 7.05 1.76
C GLY A 191 8.37 8.54 2.10
N ILE A 192 7.37 9.38 1.84
CA ILE A 192 7.36 10.82 2.20
C ILE A 192 7.42 11.03 3.71
N LEU A 193 6.62 10.30 4.49
CA LEU A 193 6.65 10.35 5.95
C LEU A 193 8.05 10.02 6.46
N PHE A 194 8.63 8.91 6.00
CA PHE A 194 10.00 8.56 6.38
C PHE A 194 10.99 9.68 6.04
N ALA A 195 10.95 10.21 4.82
CA ALA A 195 11.85 11.29 4.40
C ALA A 195 11.72 12.54 5.27
N PHE A 196 10.49 12.93 5.60
CA PHE A 196 10.26 14.06 6.48
C PHE A 196 10.78 13.80 7.89
N GLY A 197 10.50 12.63 8.48
CA GLY A 197 10.99 12.25 9.80
C GLY A 197 12.51 12.11 9.86
N TYR A 198 13.13 11.75 8.74
CA TYR A 198 14.58 11.62 8.59
C TYR A 198 15.27 12.98 8.43
N LEU A 199 14.72 13.89 7.62
CA LEU A 199 15.32 15.20 7.34
C LEU A 199 14.97 16.28 8.36
N PHE A 200 13.78 16.20 8.96
CA PHE A 200 13.25 17.16 9.92
C PHE A 200 12.92 16.50 11.26
N PRO A 201 13.84 15.72 11.87
CA PRO A 201 13.54 14.81 12.98
C PRO A 201 13.04 15.52 14.25
N ASN A 202 13.37 16.81 14.41
CA ASN A 202 12.99 17.60 15.58
C ASN A 202 11.85 18.60 15.30
N ASN A 203 11.29 18.64 14.07
CA ASN A 203 10.10 19.46 13.80
C ASN A 203 8.94 18.96 14.66
N LEU A 204 8.19 19.90 15.25
CA LEU A 204 7.04 19.57 16.10
C LEU A 204 5.80 19.38 15.23
N LEU A 205 5.14 18.23 15.42
CA LEU A 205 3.82 17.91 14.89
C LEU A 205 2.83 18.01 16.05
N TYR A 206 1.72 18.71 15.85
CA TYR A 206 0.72 18.92 16.88
C TYR A 206 -0.44 17.93 16.72
N LEU A 207 -0.46 16.88 17.55
CA LEU A 207 -1.60 15.95 17.57
C LEU A 207 -2.81 16.64 18.19
N TYR A 208 -3.94 16.58 17.48
CA TYR A 208 -5.18 17.26 17.85
C TYR A 208 -5.00 18.73 18.21
N PHE A 209 -4.00 19.40 17.63
CA PHE A 209 -3.61 20.79 17.96
C PHE A 209 -3.11 21.03 19.40
N LEU A 210 -3.03 20.00 20.26
CA LEU A 210 -2.65 20.16 21.68
C LEU A 210 -1.23 19.66 21.98
N PHE A 211 -0.88 18.45 21.53
CA PHE A 211 0.33 17.77 22.00
C PHE A 211 1.46 17.84 20.97
N PRO A 212 2.53 18.63 21.22
CA PRO A 212 3.67 18.69 20.32
C PRO A 212 4.51 17.42 20.44
N ILE A 213 4.67 16.70 19.33
CA ILE A 213 5.53 15.52 19.23
C ILE A 213 6.55 15.75 18.12
N LYS A 214 7.82 15.42 18.39
CA LYS A 214 8.85 15.49 17.35
C LYS A 214 8.56 14.50 16.23
N ALA A 215 8.72 14.93 14.98
CA ALA A 215 8.44 14.14 13.79
C ALA A 215 9.06 12.74 13.83
N LYS A 216 10.31 12.59 14.30
CA LYS A 216 10.98 11.28 14.41
C LYS A 216 10.24 10.27 15.29
N TYR A 217 9.60 10.73 16.37
CA TYR A 217 8.87 9.84 17.28
C TYR A 217 7.52 9.46 16.71
N PHE A 218 6.80 10.43 16.15
CA PHE A 218 5.51 10.19 15.53
C PHE A 218 5.62 9.25 14.33
N ILE A 219 6.52 9.56 13.40
CA ILE A 219 6.73 8.75 12.18
C ILE A 219 7.36 7.39 12.52
N GLY A 220 8.32 7.36 13.46
CA GLY A 220 8.90 6.11 13.94
C GLY A 220 7.84 5.18 14.55
N PHE A 221 6.91 5.73 15.33
CA PHE A 221 5.78 4.99 15.88
C PHE A 221 4.87 4.42 14.78
N LEU A 222 4.49 5.23 13.78
CA LEU A 222 3.69 4.75 12.64
C LEU A 222 4.36 3.58 11.90
N ILE A 223 5.65 3.69 11.61
CA ILE A 223 6.41 2.63 10.92
C ILE A 223 6.47 1.34 11.76
N ILE A 224 6.59 1.45 13.08
CA ILE A 224 6.58 0.29 13.98
C ILE A 224 5.20 -0.37 13.99
N LEU A 225 4.11 0.42 14.02
CA LEU A 225 2.76 -0.14 13.93
C LEU A 225 2.55 -0.90 12.62
N GLU A 226 2.96 -0.33 11.49
CA GLU A 226 2.89 -1.00 10.18
C GLU A 226 3.64 -2.33 10.18
N LEU A 227 4.83 -2.38 10.80
CA LEU A 227 5.59 -3.62 10.93
C LEU A 227 4.87 -4.66 11.79
N ILE A 228 4.30 -4.25 12.93
CA ILE A 228 3.57 -5.14 13.82
C ILE A 228 2.33 -5.67 13.11
N SER A 229 1.53 -4.81 12.48
CA SER A 229 0.31 -5.22 11.77
C SER A 229 0.62 -6.14 10.59
N GLY A 230 1.66 -5.82 9.79
CA GLY A 230 2.09 -6.70 8.70
C GLY A 230 2.57 -8.08 9.18
N ILE A 231 3.20 -8.18 10.36
CA ILE A 231 3.60 -9.47 10.94
C ILE A 231 2.41 -10.22 11.54
N GLN A 232 1.49 -9.51 12.19
CA GLN A 232 0.28 -10.10 12.77
C GLN A 232 -0.63 -10.67 11.68
N ASN A 233 -0.72 -9.99 10.53
CA ASN A 233 -1.54 -10.37 9.38
C ASN A 233 -2.93 -10.85 9.82
N SER A 234 -3.63 -9.98 10.56
CA SER A 234 -4.87 -10.34 11.23
C SER A 234 -5.99 -10.58 10.23
N ALA A 235 -6.85 -11.58 10.50
CA ALA A 235 -8.07 -11.79 9.72
C ALA A 235 -8.93 -10.50 9.67
N GLY A 236 -9.44 -10.17 8.49
CA GLY A 236 -10.20 -8.94 8.19
C GLY A 236 -9.36 -7.68 7.95
N ASP A 237 -8.03 -7.73 8.10
CA ASP A 237 -7.15 -6.61 7.77
C ASP A 237 -6.93 -6.52 6.25
N ASN A 238 -7.38 -5.42 5.65
CA ASN A 238 -7.32 -5.19 4.21
C ASN A 238 -6.22 -4.19 3.82
N VAL A 239 -5.26 -3.94 4.72
CA VAL A 239 -4.18 -2.97 4.50
C VAL A 239 -2.92 -3.69 4.02
N ALA A 240 -2.35 -3.22 2.91
CA ALA A 240 -1.08 -3.70 2.37
C ALA A 240 0.13 -3.17 3.15
N HIS A 241 0.28 -3.56 4.42
CA HIS A 241 1.31 -3.06 5.34
C HIS A 241 2.75 -3.17 4.79
N PHE A 242 3.07 -4.27 4.11
CA PHE A 242 4.39 -4.43 3.49
C PHE A 242 4.62 -3.52 2.28
N ALA A 243 3.57 -3.02 1.63
CA ALA A 243 3.69 -1.95 0.64
C ALA A 243 4.17 -0.66 1.32
N HIS A 244 3.58 -0.28 2.46
CA HIS A 244 3.99 0.90 3.23
C HIS A 244 5.46 0.81 3.65
N LEU A 245 5.86 -0.33 4.21
CA LEU A 245 7.26 -0.59 4.59
C LEU A 245 8.21 -0.61 3.39
N GLY A 246 7.76 -1.09 2.23
CA GLY A 246 8.50 -1.00 0.97
C GLY A 246 8.74 0.45 0.57
N GLY A 247 7.74 1.32 0.72
CA GLY A 247 7.88 2.77 0.53
C GLY A 247 8.94 3.40 1.43
N VAL A 248 8.94 3.03 2.72
CA VAL A 248 9.96 3.44 3.70
C VAL A 248 11.37 2.98 3.29
N LEU A 249 11.52 1.72 2.89
CA LEU A 249 12.78 1.15 2.45
C LEU A 249 13.35 1.90 1.25
N PHE A 250 12.56 2.08 0.20
CA PHE A 250 13.02 2.74 -1.03
C PHE A 250 13.30 4.23 -0.82
N SER A 251 12.53 4.89 0.05
CA SER A 251 12.82 6.24 0.54
C SER A 251 14.21 6.32 1.17
N TYR A 252 14.52 5.44 2.13
CA TYR A 252 15.84 5.37 2.77
C TYR A 252 16.97 5.14 1.75
N LEU A 253 16.80 4.17 0.84
CA LEU A 253 17.81 3.84 -0.17
C LEU A 253 18.08 5.03 -1.11
N LEU A 254 17.04 5.73 -1.54
CA LEU A 254 17.15 6.88 -2.43
C LEU A 254 17.83 8.07 -1.73
N LEU A 255 17.41 8.41 -0.51
CA LEU A 255 18.01 9.49 0.29
C LEU A 255 19.48 9.22 0.59
N LYS A 256 19.84 7.97 0.95
CA LYS A 256 21.23 7.57 1.17
C LYS A 256 22.07 7.74 -0.09
N THR A 257 21.50 7.45 -1.25
CA THR A 257 22.18 7.60 -2.55
C THR A 257 22.38 9.07 -2.92
N TRP A 258 21.39 9.92 -2.67
CA TRP A 258 21.49 11.37 -2.91
C TRP A 258 22.50 12.05 -1.98
N ASN A 259 22.50 11.67 -0.68
CA ASN A 259 23.47 12.17 0.29
C ASN A 259 24.92 11.83 -0.07
N ARG A 260 25.18 10.63 -0.63
CA ARG A 260 26.54 10.22 -1.04
C ARG A 260 27.13 11.11 -2.13
N LYS A 261 26.29 11.67 -3.01
CA LYS A 261 26.71 12.48 -4.15
C LYS A 261 26.84 13.98 -3.84
N ASN A 262 26.34 14.44 -2.68
CA ASN A 262 26.22 15.87 -2.37
C ASN A 262 26.89 16.23 -1.02
N ARG A 263 28.13 15.79 -0.79
CA ARG A 263 28.84 15.94 0.50
C ARG A 263 29.16 17.39 0.93
N GLN A 264 29.01 18.39 0.06
CA GLN A 264 29.37 19.79 0.34
C GLN A 264 28.18 20.70 0.66
N HIS A 265 26.96 20.28 0.34
CA HIS A 265 25.73 20.98 0.70
C HIS A 265 24.74 19.95 1.26
N PHE A 266 24.46 20.05 2.55
CA PHE A 266 23.42 19.25 3.17
C PHE A 266 22.06 19.80 2.68
N TYR A 267 21.55 19.17 1.60
CA TYR A 267 20.39 19.51 0.75
C TYR A 267 20.33 20.92 0.18
#